data_AF-A0A7J3DNT8-F1
#
_entry.id   AF-A0A7J3DNT8-F1
#
_cell.length_a   1.000
_cell.length_b   1.000
_cell.length_c   1.000
_cell.angle_alpha   90.00
_cell.angle_beta   90.00
_cell.angle_gamma   90.00
#
_symmetry.space_group_name_H-M   'P 1'
#
loop_
_entity.id
_entity.type
_entity.pdbx_description
1 polymer ?
#
loop_
_entity_poly.entity_id
_entity_poly.type
_entity_poly.pdbx_seq_one_letter_code
_entity_poly.pdbx_strand_id
1 'polypeptide(L)'
;PQACDFPNYSDIPYNASLKWRVRVKDNRGAWSDWSNWVYFSTASNPYPYVDFTWTPQNPVVGEIVQFTNLSQVFVGGQISYLWTFGDNANPSSATTSNATTTFIRGGEQTVSLRVTDSLGHYCSRTKQINVRRQPFYFPIPPISQ
;
A
#
# COMPACT_ATOMS: atom_id res chain seq x y z
N PRO A 1 -12.78 8.19 -2.09
CA PRO A 1 -11.38 7.70 -2.14
C PRO A 1 -10.77 7.72 -0.73
N GLN A 2 -10.49 6.54 -0.19
CA GLN A 2 -9.90 6.37 1.14
C GLN A 2 -8.44 6.85 1.07
N ALA A 3 -8.14 7.97 1.72
CA ALA A 3 -6.81 8.58 1.65
C ALA A 3 -5.84 7.76 2.51
N CYS A 4 -5.05 6.93 1.84
CA CYS A 4 -4.13 5.97 2.45
C CYS A 4 -2.67 6.41 2.46
N ASP A 5 -2.44 7.72 2.33
CA ASP A 5 -1.13 8.35 2.30
C ASP A 5 -0.98 9.26 3.51
N PHE A 6 0.19 9.27 4.16
CA PHE A 6 0.54 10.29 5.14
C PHE A 6 2.04 10.66 5.09
N PRO A 7 2.45 11.88 5.51
CA PRO A 7 1.66 13.08 5.84
C PRO A 7 2.21 14.38 5.21
N ASN A 8 1.35 15.20 4.60
CA ASN A 8 1.67 16.63 4.39
C ASN A 8 0.44 17.53 4.51
N TYR A 9 -0.54 17.10 5.32
CA TYR A 9 -1.53 18.02 5.87
C TYR A 9 -1.28 18.12 7.37
N SER A 10 -0.21 18.83 7.74
CA SER A 10 0.00 19.31 9.12
C SER A 10 -1.12 20.25 9.59
N ASP A 11 -2.01 20.65 8.69
CA ASP A 11 -2.91 21.77 8.90
C ASP A 11 -4.35 21.34 9.23
N ILE A 12 -4.65 20.03 9.22
CA ILE A 12 -5.99 19.51 9.54
C ILE A 12 -5.90 18.61 10.80
N PRO A 13 -6.32 19.10 11.97
CA PRO A 13 -6.34 18.30 13.19
C PRO A 13 -7.36 17.15 13.08
N TYR A 14 -7.02 15.99 13.66
CA TYR A 14 -7.97 14.90 13.85
C TYR A 14 -9.02 15.25 14.90
N ASN A 15 -10.21 14.64 14.78
CA ASN A 15 -11.33 14.83 15.69
C ASN A 15 -11.69 16.31 15.90
N ALA A 16 -11.62 17.11 14.83
CA ALA A 16 -11.84 18.55 14.86
C ALA A 16 -13.04 18.94 14.00
N SER A 17 -13.79 19.93 14.46
CA SER A 17 -14.82 20.60 13.65
C SER A 17 -14.20 21.81 12.98
N LEU A 18 -14.00 21.73 11.68
CA LEU A 18 -13.53 22.84 10.86
C LEU A 18 -14.71 23.53 10.18
N LYS A 19 -14.52 24.81 9.84
CA LYS A 19 -15.53 25.58 9.13
C LYS A 19 -14.91 26.38 7.99
N TRP A 20 -15.61 26.44 6.88
CA TRP A 20 -15.22 27.23 5.71
C TRP A 20 -16.38 28.09 5.22
N ARG A 21 -16.04 29.13 4.47
CA ARG A 21 -16.97 30.00 3.76
C ARG A 21 -16.27 30.59 2.54
N VAL A 22 -17.05 30.99 1.55
CA VAL A 22 -16.54 31.53 0.29
C VAL A 22 -17.11 32.92 0.04
N ARG A 23 -16.40 33.71 -0.75
CA ARG A 23 -16.89 34.96 -1.37
C ARG A 23 -16.27 35.07 -2.76
N VAL A 24 -16.92 35.81 -3.64
CA VAL A 24 -16.47 35.98 -5.02
C VAL A 24 -16.00 37.41 -5.26
N LYS A 25 -15.00 37.59 -6.13
CA LYS A 25 -14.52 38.91 -6.58
C LYS A 25 -14.96 39.12 -8.01
N ASP A 26 -15.52 40.27 -8.33
CA ASP A 26 -15.82 40.62 -9.72
C ASP A 26 -14.55 41.08 -10.48
N ASN A 27 -14.72 41.34 -11.78
CA ASN A 27 -13.64 41.82 -12.64
C ASN A 27 -13.24 43.29 -12.39
N ARG A 28 -14.02 44.03 -11.59
CA ARG A 28 -13.73 45.41 -11.16
C ARG A 28 -13.02 45.45 -9.80
N GLY A 29 -12.84 44.30 -9.18
CA GLY A 29 -12.14 44.13 -7.91
C GLY A 29 -13.03 44.24 -6.68
N ALA A 30 -14.35 44.34 -6.82
CA ALA A 30 -15.29 44.32 -5.70
C ALA A 30 -15.53 42.88 -5.21
N TRP A 31 -15.62 42.70 -3.89
CA TRP A 31 -15.94 41.41 -3.28
C TRP A 31 -17.43 41.34 -2.92
N SER A 32 -18.04 40.16 -3.05
CA SER A 32 -19.35 39.87 -2.46
C SER A 32 -19.27 39.79 -0.94
N ASP A 33 -20.44 39.78 -0.29
CA ASP A 33 -20.55 39.28 1.07
C ASP A 33 -20.08 37.83 1.16
N TRP A 34 -19.67 37.45 2.37
CA TRP A 34 -19.31 36.08 2.68
C TRP A 34 -20.55 35.19 2.69
N SER A 35 -20.40 33.94 2.23
CA SER A 35 -21.41 32.90 2.46
C SER A 35 -21.57 32.61 3.96
N ASN A 36 -22.66 31.92 4.29
CA ASN A 36 -22.81 31.27 5.61
C ASN A 36 -21.65 30.29 5.85
N TRP A 37 -21.36 30.06 7.14
CA TRP A 37 -20.40 29.04 7.55
C TRP A 37 -20.93 27.64 7.20
N VAL A 38 -20.07 26.82 6.60
CA VAL A 38 -20.29 25.39 6.44
C VAL A 38 -19.34 24.67 7.38
N TYR A 39 -19.87 23.73 8.16
CA TYR A 39 -19.13 22.94 9.14
C TYR A 39 -18.86 21.55 8.58
N PHE A 40 -17.69 21.00 8.92
CA PHE A 40 -17.38 19.59 8.68
C PHE A 40 -16.50 19.06 9.80
N SER A 41 -16.63 17.76 10.06
CA SER A 41 -15.80 17.04 11.03
C SER A 41 -14.69 16.32 10.31
N THR A 42 -13.47 16.41 10.85
CA THR A 42 -12.33 15.62 10.38
C THR A 42 -12.42 14.18 10.87
N ALA A 43 -11.64 13.29 10.28
CA ALA A 43 -11.55 11.91 10.73
C ALA A 43 -11.17 11.86 12.21
N SER A 44 -11.74 10.91 12.95
CA SER A 44 -11.46 10.76 14.37
C SER A 44 -10.00 10.37 14.65
N ASN A 45 -9.41 9.58 13.75
CA ASN A 45 -8.05 9.07 13.85
C ASN A 45 -7.36 8.99 12.48
N PRO A 46 -6.02 9.02 12.44
CA PRO A 46 -5.22 8.69 11.26
C PRO A 46 -5.47 7.27 10.74
N TYR A 47 -5.51 7.11 9.41
CA TYR A 47 -5.50 5.81 8.74
C TYR A 47 -4.11 5.14 8.82
N PRO A 48 -4.01 3.80 8.69
CA PRO A 48 -2.72 3.11 8.64
C PRO A 48 -1.82 3.60 7.50
N TYR A 49 -0.54 3.82 7.79
CA TYR A 49 0.49 3.96 6.75
C TYR A 49 1.00 2.58 6.39
N VAL A 50 0.85 2.17 5.13
CA VAL A 50 1.23 0.83 4.68
C VAL A 50 2.53 0.87 3.90
N ASP A 51 3.48 0.06 4.32
CA ASP A 51 4.73 -0.14 3.60
C ASP A 51 5.32 -1.51 3.90
N PHE A 52 6.17 -1.99 3.01
CA PHE A 52 6.86 -3.27 3.17
C PHE A 52 8.12 -3.36 2.30
N THR A 53 9.00 -4.28 2.67
CA THR A 53 10.17 -4.67 1.86
C THR A 53 10.20 -6.18 1.68
N TRP A 54 11.11 -6.67 0.83
CA TRP A 54 11.29 -8.09 0.61
C TRP A 54 12.77 -8.47 0.47
N THR A 55 13.08 -9.75 0.70
CA THR A 55 14.42 -10.33 0.52
C THR A 55 14.28 -11.73 -0.06
N PRO A 56 15.08 -12.10 -1.07
CA PRO A 56 16.12 -11.30 -1.75
C PRO A 56 15.52 -10.23 -2.68
N GLN A 57 16.28 -9.16 -2.95
CA GLN A 57 15.84 -8.07 -3.84
C GLN A 57 15.71 -8.49 -5.31
N ASN A 58 16.44 -9.53 -5.72
CA ASN A 58 16.41 -10.10 -7.07
C ASN A 58 16.08 -11.60 -7.01
N PRO A 59 14.85 -11.98 -6.62
CA PRO A 59 14.49 -13.38 -6.44
C PRO A 59 14.49 -14.12 -7.77
N VAL A 60 14.83 -15.41 -7.73
CA VAL A 60 14.71 -16.32 -8.88
C VAL A 60 13.45 -17.17 -8.73
N VAL A 61 12.87 -17.63 -9.84
CA VAL A 61 11.77 -18.60 -9.82
C VAL A 61 12.10 -19.79 -8.89
N GLY A 62 11.14 -20.14 -8.03
CA GLY A 62 11.26 -21.22 -7.04
C GLY A 62 12.01 -20.85 -5.76
N GLU A 63 12.59 -19.66 -5.66
CA GLU A 63 13.24 -19.17 -4.44
C GLU A 63 12.21 -18.64 -3.43
N ILE A 64 12.47 -18.85 -2.13
CA ILE A 64 11.64 -18.29 -1.06
C ILE A 64 11.93 -16.80 -0.94
N VAL A 65 10.88 -15.99 -1.11
CA VAL A 65 10.90 -14.55 -0.89
C VAL A 65 10.26 -14.24 0.46
N GLN A 66 11.00 -13.55 1.32
CA GLN A 66 10.54 -13.10 2.62
C GLN A 66 10.10 -11.64 2.53
N PHE A 67 8.89 -11.34 2.99
CA PHE A 67 8.30 -10.02 3.05
C PHE A 67 8.28 -9.50 4.48
N THR A 68 8.83 -8.32 4.69
CA THR A 68 8.86 -7.63 5.98
C THR A 68 7.91 -6.45 5.94
N ASN A 69 6.96 -6.44 6.85
CA ASN A 69 6.03 -5.34 7.04
C ASN A 69 6.71 -4.15 7.72
N LEU A 70 6.56 -2.96 7.15
CA LEU A 70 7.07 -1.68 7.66
C LEU A 70 5.94 -0.69 7.95
N SER A 71 4.70 -1.17 8.00
CA SER A 71 3.51 -0.36 8.18
C SER A 71 3.43 0.23 9.59
N GLN A 72 2.82 1.40 9.68
CA GLN A 72 2.55 2.10 10.94
C GLN A 72 1.04 2.19 11.15
N VAL A 73 0.58 1.78 12.33
CA VAL A 73 -0.80 1.94 12.77
C VAL A 73 -0.79 2.84 13.99
N PHE A 74 -1.69 3.81 13.98
CA PHE A 74 -1.69 4.92 14.94
C PHE A 74 -2.78 4.79 16.01
N VAL A 75 -3.61 3.74 15.90
CA VAL A 75 -4.63 3.37 16.87
C VAL A 75 -4.27 2.03 17.52
N GLY A 76 -4.49 1.91 18.82
CA GLY A 76 -4.23 0.68 19.56
C GLY A 76 -5.28 -0.41 19.29
N GLY A 77 -4.92 -1.66 19.55
CA GLY A 77 -5.81 -2.82 19.43
C GLY A 77 -5.33 -3.86 18.42
N GLN A 78 -6.21 -4.78 18.05
CA GLN A 78 -5.87 -5.85 17.10
C GLN A 78 -5.76 -5.31 15.67
N ILE A 79 -4.62 -5.58 15.03
CA ILE A 79 -4.34 -5.21 13.64
C ILE A 79 -4.43 -6.48 12.79
N SER A 80 -5.02 -6.37 11.61
CA SER A 80 -5.07 -7.48 10.65
C SER A 80 -4.32 -7.14 9.36
N TYR A 81 -3.72 -8.17 8.78
CA TYR A 81 -2.89 -8.08 7.58
C TYR A 81 -3.47 -8.98 6.49
N LEU A 82 -3.40 -8.55 5.25
CA LEU A 82 -3.73 -9.35 4.09
C LEU A 82 -2.70 -9.09 2.99
N TRP A 83 -1.85 -10.08 2.77
CA TRP A 83 -0.92 -10.14 1.65
C TRP A 83 -1.59 -10.80 0.45
N THR A 84 -1.34 -10.25 -0.72
CA THR A 84 -1.73 -10.84 -2.01
C THR A 84 -0.51 -10.85 -2.90
N PHE A 85 -0.05 -12.06 -3.26
CA PHE A 85 1.12 -12.28 -4.12
C PHE A 85 0.75 -12.62 -5.58
N GLY A 86 -0.55 -12.88 -5.82
CA GLY A 86 -1.09 -13.24 -7.14
C GLY A 86 -1.02 -14.75 -7.42
N ASP A 87 -1.57 -15.14 -8.58
CA ASP A 87 -1.74 -16.56 -8.95
C ASP A 87 -0.41 -17.27 -9.29
N ASN A 88 0.63 -16.49 -9.60
CA ASN A 88 1.96 -17.02 -9.90
C ASN A 88 2.80 -17.26 -8.64
N ALA A 89 2.19 -17.25 -7.46
CA ALA A 89 2.86 -17.41 -6.18
C ALA A 89 2.24 -18.54 -5.37
N ASN A 90 3.07 -19.24 -4.59
CA ASN A 90 2.64 -20.28 -3.68
C ASN A 90 3.27 -20.09 -2.29
N PRO A 91 2.48 -19.79 -1.24
CA PRO A 91 1.04 -19.49 -1.30
C PRO A 91 0.74 -18.16 -2.03
N SER A 92 -0.47 -18.01 -2.59
CA SER A 92 -0.90 -16.80 -3.30
C SER A 92 -1.32 -15.64 -2.37
N SER A 93 -1.51 -15.92 -1.08
CA SER A 93 -1.89 -14.95 -0.06
C SER A 93 -1.42 -15.36 1.34
N ALA A 94 -1.37 -14.42 2.26
CA ALA A 94 -1.05 -14.67 3.68
C ALA A 94 -1.71 -13.61 4.58
N THR A 95 -1.93 -13.93 5.86
CA THR A 95 -2.57 -13.04 6.84
C THR A 95 -1.68 -12.68 8.04
N THR A 96 -0.43 -13.13 8.01
CA THR A 96 0.58 -12.85 9.03
C THR A 96 1.17 -11.45 8.86
N SER A 97 1.75 -10.89 9.92
CA SER A 97 2.40 -9.56 9.85
C SER A 97 3.53 -9.55 8.82
N ASN A 98 4.50 -10.47 8.95
CA ASN A 98 5.48 -10.77 7.92
C ASN A 98 5.04 -12.02 7.16
N ALA A 99 5.39 -12.13 5.89
CA ALA A 99 4.93 -13.24 5.06
C ALA A 99 6.05 -13.80 4.18
N THR A 100 5.85 -15.02 3.68
CA THR A 100 6.77 -15.66 2.74
C THR A 100 5.99 -16.25 1.58
N THR A 101 6.57 -16.24 0.39
CA THR A 101 6.03 -16.94 -0.78
C THR A 101 7.14 -17.36 -1.73
N THR A 102 6.80 -18.24 -2.67
CA THR A 102 7.66 -18.62 -3.80
C THR A 102 6.97 -18.27 -5.09
N PHE A 103 7.67 -17.63 -6.03
CA PHE A 103 7.12 -17.32 -7.35
C PHE A 103 7.41 -18.44 -8.35
N ILE A 104 6.37 -18.88 -9.05
CA ILE A 104 6.38 -20.00 -10.00
C ILE A 104 6.77 -19.52 -11.41
N ARG A 105 6.56 -18.22 -11.70
CA ARG A 105 6.91 -17.61 -12.99
C ARG A 105 7.82 -16.40 -12.80
N GLY A 106 8.80 -16.28 -13.68
CA GLY A 106 9.67 -15.10 -13.74
C GLY A 106 9.03 -13.99 -14.56
N GLY A 107 9.42 -12.75 -14.27
CA GLY A 107 8.82 -11.53 -14.79
C GLY A 107 8.40 -10.60 -13.66
N GLU A 108 7.70 -9.54 -14.01
CA GLU A 108 7.11 -8.60 -13.07
C GLU A 108 5.92 -9.25 -12.35
N GLN A 109 5.99 -9.32 -11.02
CA GLN A 109 4.95 -9.85 -10.14
C GLN A 109 4.44 -8.74 -9.22
N THR A 110 3.13 -8.65 -9.09
CA THR A 110 2.48 -7.63 -8.27
C THR A 110 2.21 -8.16 -6.87
N VAL A 111 2.74 -7.47 -5.85
CA VAL A 111 2.48 -7.80 -4.45
C VAL A 111 1.74 -6.65 -3.78
N SER A 112 0.66 -6.98 -3.09
CA SER A 112 -0.14 -6.04 -2.32
C SER A 112 -0.19 -6.43 -0.85
N LEU A 113 0.00 -5.46 0.03
CA LEU A 113 -0.28 -5.59 1.46
C LEU A 113 -1.44 -4.66 1.80
N ARG A 114 -2.48 -5.20 2.45
CA ARG A 114 -3.52 -4.44 3.13
C ARG A 114 -3.35 -4.56 4.64
N VAL A 115 -3.36 -3.44 5.34
CA VAL A 115 -3.36 -3.37 6.80
C VAL A 115 -4.66 -2.76 7.24
N THR A 116 -5.37 -3.42 8.15
CA THR A 116 -6.61 -2.92 8.76
C THR A 116 -6.39 -2.71 10.24
N ASP A 117 -6.71 -1.51 10.72
CA ASP A 117 -6.64 -1.16 12.12
C ASP A 117 -7.81 -1.74 12.93
N SER A 118 -7.77 -1.51 14.24
CA SER A 118 -8.79 -1.98 15.18
C SER A 118 -10.16 -1.30 15.04
N LEU A 119 -10.22 -0.17 14.34
CA LEU A 119 -11.44 0.58 14.05
C LEU A 119 -12.07 0.17 12.70
N GLY A 120 -11.43 -0.75 11.96
CA GLY A 120 -11.87 -1.20 10.64
C GLY A 120 -11.41 -0.30 9.49
N HIS A 121 -10.61 0.73 9.75
CA HIS A 121 -9.97 1.49 8.67
C HIS A 121 -8.81 0.68 8.10
N TYR A 122 -8.68 0.69 6.78
CA TYR A 122 -7.62 -0.05 6.12
C TYR A 122 -6.88 0.82 5.12
N CYS A 123 -5.64 0.43 4.83
CA CYS A 123 -4.91 0.95 3.70
C CYS A 123 -4.18 -0.15 2.98
N SER A 124 -3.79 0.12 1.74
CA SER A 124 -3.13 -0.87 0.90
C SER A 124 -1.97 -0.24 0.17
N ARG A 125 -0.88 -1.01 0.06
CA ARG A 125 0.26 -0.65 -0.79
C ARG A 125 0.57 -1.78 -1.73
N THR A 126 0.83 -1.44 -2.97
CA THR A 126 1.20 -2.38 -4.02
C THR A 126 2.60 -2.04 -4.53
N LYS A 127 3.44 -3.07 -4.67
CA LYS A 127 4.79 -2.96 -5.25
C LYS A 127 4.97 -4.04 -6.31
N GLN A 128 5.75 -3.71 -7.33
CA GLN A 128 6.14 -4.63 -8.39
C GLN A 128 7.50 -5.24 -8.05
N ILE A 129 7.63 -6.55 -8.24
CA ILE A 129 8.84 -7.32 -7.97
C ILE A 129 9.25 -8.02 -9.26
N ASN A 130 10.50 -7.85 -9.66
CA ASN A 130 11.03 -8.53 -10.84
C ASN A 130 11.67 -9.86 -10.44
N VAL A 131 11.00 -10.97 -10.77
CA VAL A 131 11.46 -12.32 -10.51
C VAL A 131 12.25 -12.84 -11.70
N ARG A 132 13.51 -13.19 -11.50
CA ARG A 132 14.37 -13.71 -12.57
C ARG A 132 13.93 -15.10 -12.98
N ARG A 133 13.92 -15.36 -14.28
CA ARG A 133 13.72 -16.70 -14.83
C ARG A 133 14.97 -17.54 -14.56
N GLN A 134 14.80 -18.82 -14.24
CA GLN A 134 15.93 -19.74 -14.20
C GLN A 134 16.48 -19.92 -15.63
N PRO A 135 17.82 -19.94 -15.81
CA PRO A 135 18.39 -20.31 -17.10
C PRO A 135 18.04 -21.77 -17.40
N PHE A 136 17.46 -22.02 -18.58
CA PHE A 136 17.30 -23.36 -19.09
C PHE A 136 18.68 -23.90 -19.49
N TYR A 137 19.12 -25.01 -18.90
CA TYR A 137 20.29 -25.74 -19.37
C TYR A 137 19.84 -26.85 -20.33
N PHE A 138 20.24 -26.77 -21.60
CA PHE A 138 20.10 -27.90 -22.52
C PHE A 138 21.38 -28.75 -22.44
N PRO A 139 21.31 -30.03 -22.04
CA PRO A 139 22.46 -30.91 -22.18
C PRO A 139 22.79 -31.03 -23.67
N ILE A 140 24.03 -30.72 -24.04
CA ILE A 140 24.53 -30.96 -25.39
C ILE A 140 24.66 -32.47 -25.53
N PRO A 141 23.99 -33.12 -26.51
CA PRO A 141 24.18 -34.56 -26.72
C PRO A 141 25.65 -34.84 -27.08
N PRO A 142 26.23 -35.96 -26.60
CA PRO A 142 27.59 -36.34 -26.97
C PRO A 142 27.70 -36.52 -28.49
N ILE A 143 28.75 -35.96 -29.09
CA ILE A 143 29.09 -36.17 -30.50
C ILE A 143 29.73 -37.56 -30.60
N SER A 144 29.22 -38.46 -31.45
CA SER A 144 29.94 -39.72 -31.74
C SER A 144 31.15 -39.41 -32.62
N GLN A 145 32.34 -39.86 -32.22
CA GLN A 145 33.52 -39.94 -33.07
C GLN A 145 33.57 -41.28 -33.79
#